data_AF-A0AAW2AS45-F1
#
_entry.id   AF-A0AAW2AS45-F1
#
_cell.length_a   1.000
_cell.length_b   1.000
_cell.length_c   1.000
_cell.angle_alpha   90.00
_cell.angle_beta   90.00
_cell.angle_gamma   90.00
#
_symmetry.space_group_name_H-M   'P 1'
#
loop_
_entity.id
_entity.type
_entity.pdbx_description
1 polymer ?
#
loop_
_entity_poly.entity_id
_entity_poly.type
_entity_poly.pdbx_seq_one_letter_code
_entity_poly.pdbx_strand_id
1 'polypeptide(L)'
;MGIIKESGRSQSTTVNMEKGPRDVWWARFKARHPELSSRTADSLDRARVHGATPEAIEGFFKLYEALYVRHRLEDKPHLVNNCDETGFGDKPRSREKVLC
;
A
#
# COMPACT_ATOMS: atom_id res chain seq x y z
N MET A 1 1.29 -4.69 0.06
CA MET A 1 0.11 -4.05 0.69
C MET A 1 -1.08 -4.98 0.53
N GLY A 2 -1.83 -5.28 1.60
CA GLY A 2 -2.92 -6.27 1.56
C GLY A 2 -4.31 -5.63 1.76
N ILE A 3 -5.32 -6.14 1.06
CA ILE A 3 -6.73 -5.78 1.26
C ILE A 3 -7.32 -6.73 2.30
N ILE A 4 -7.76 -6.20 3.44
CA ILE A 4 -8.38 -7.02 4.50
C ILE A 4 -9.89 -6.97 4.32
N LYS A 5 -10.51 -8.12 3.99
CA LYS A 5 -11.97 -8.30 4.04
C LYS A 5 -12.36 -8.68 5.46
N GLU A 6 -13.24 -7.91 6.08
CA GLU A 6 -13.63 -8.10 7.48
C GLU A 6 -14.72 -9.20 7.57
N SER A 7 -14.37 -10.41 8.02
CA SER A 7 -15.33 -11.44 8.44
C SER A 7 -15.14 -11.79 9.92
N GLY A 8 -16.23 -11.84 10.68
CA GLY A 8 -16.18 -12.11 12.11
C GLY A 8 -16.29 -13.60 12.43
N ARG A 9 -15.25 -14.21 12.99
CA ARG A 9 -15.29 -14.96 14.27
C ARG A 9 -13.94 -15.54 14.69
N SER A 10 -13.82 -15.69 16.01
CA SER A 10 -12.66 -16.06 16.81
C SER A 10 -12.29 -17.54 16.73
N GLN A 11 -11.01 -17.88 16.45
CA GLN A 11 -10.20 -18.90 17.14
C GLN A 11 -8.67 -18.77 16.90
N SER A 12 -7.90 -19.14 17.94
CA SER A 12 -6.44 -19.05 18.17
C SER A 12 -5.49 -18.95 16.96
N THR A 13 -4.54 -18.01 17.01
CA THR A 13 -3.64 -17.69 15.89
C THR A 13 -2.27 -18.38 15.99
N THR A 14 -2.03 -19.35 15.11
CA THR A 14 -0.73 -19.54 14.45
C THR A 14 -0.77 -18.83 13.10
N VAL A 15 0.13 -17.86 12.90
CA VAL A 15 0.29 -17.14 11.62
C VAL A 15 0.87 -18.13 10.62
N ASN A 16 0.10 -18.50 9.60
CA ASN A 16 0.59 -19.32 8.51
C ASN A 16 1.17 -18.39 7.45
N MET A 17 2.49 -18.45 7.22
CA MET A 17 3.21 -17.57 6.28
C MET A 17 2.71 -17.70 4.84
N GLU A 18 2.18 -18.86 4.45
CA GLU A 18 1.68 -19.12 3.09
C GLU A 18 0.25 -18.60 2.88
N LYS A 19 -0.56 -18.55 3.94
CA LYS A 19 -1.99 -18.17 3.89
C LYS A 19 -2.28 -16.76 4.42
N GLY A 20 -1.25 -16.02 4.82
CA GLY A 20 -1.37 -14.68 5.38
C GLY A 20 -1.96 -14.62 6.79
N PRO A 21 -2.11 -13.41 7.36
CA PRO A 21 -2.61 -13.25 8.71
C PRO A 21 -4.10 -13.62 8.80
N ARG A 22 -4.45 -14.49 9.75
CA ARG A 22 -5.85 -14.90 10.02
C ARG A 22 -6.63 -13.80 10.75
N ASP A 23 -7.96 -13.85 10.69
CA ASP A 23 -8.87 -12.89 11.35
C ASP A 23 -8.57 -12.65 12.84
N VAL A 24 -8.13 -13.68 13.57
CA VAL A 24 -7.76 -13.54 14.99
C VAL A 24 -6.44 -12.83 15.19
N TRP A 25 -5.47 -13.02 14.31
CA TRP A 25 -4.26 -12.19 14.31
C TRP A 25 -4.65 -10.73 14.14
N TRP A 26 -5.52 -10.46 13.17
CA TRP A 26 -5.97 -9.10 12.85
C TRP A 26 -6.70 -8.44 14.01
N ALA A 27 -7.62 -9.16 14.66
CA ALA A 27 -8.31 -8.67 15.84
C ALA A 27 -7.33 -8.32 16.98
N ARG A 28 -6.34 -9.19 17.24
CA ARG A 28 -5.30 -8.94 18.27
C ARG A 28 -4.33 -7.83 17.89
N PHE A 29 -4.06 -7.65 16.60
CA PHE A 29 -3.23 -6.57 16.09
C PHE A 29 -3.94 -5.22 16.33
N LYS A 30 -5.20 -5.08 15.91
CA LYS A 30 -6.01 -3.88 16.17
C LYS A 30 -6.13 -3.56 17.66
N ALA A 31 -6.32 -4.58 18.50
CA ALA A 31 -6.42 -4.39 19.95
C ALA A 31 -5.11 -3.87 20.59
N ARG A 32 -3.94 -4.18 20.01
CA ARG A 32 -2.64 -3.66 20.47
C ARG A 32 -2.31 -2.26 19.95
N HIS A 33 -3.00 -1.82 18.89
CA HIS A 33 -2.75 -0.57 18.20
C HIS A 33 -4.04 0.25 18.04
N PRO A 34 -4.64 0.73 19.14
CA PRO A 34 -5.89 1.51 19.11
C PRO A 34 -5.74 2.85 18.38
N GLU A 35 -4.52 3.34 18.17
CA GLU A 35 -4.19 4.53 17.38
C GLU A 35 -4.44 4.36 15.88
N LEU A 36 -4.49 3.12 15.38
CA LEU A 36 -4.69 2.84 13.97
C LEU A 36 -6.18 2.91 13.62
N SER A 37 -6.51 3.69 12.59
CA SER A 37 -7.89 3.86 12.14
C SER A 37 -8.09 3.15 10.80
N SER A 38 -9.23 2.47 10.65
CA SER A 38 -9.63 1.95 9.34
C SER A 38 -10.34 3.04 8.56
N ARG A 39 -9.80 3.46 7.42
CA ARG A 39 -10.50 4.37 6.49
C ARG A 39 -10.92 3.66 5.23
N THR A 40 -11.93 4.17 4.56
CA THR A 40 -12.26 3.73 3.21
C THR A 40 -11.10 4.05 2.27
N ALA A 41 -10.72 3.06 1.46
CA ALA A 41 -9.71 3.17 0.42
C ALA A 41 -10.19 4.15 -0.66
N ASP A 42 -9.36 5.13 -1.00
CA ASP A 42 -9.60 5.96 -2.17
C ASP A 42 -9.19 5.22 -3.45
N SER A 43 -9.55 5.75 -4.63
CA SER A 43 -9.16 5.16 -5.91
C SER A 43 -7.65 4.99 -6.06
N LEU A 44 -6.86 5.93 -5.52
CA LEU A 44 -5.40 5.85 -5.55
C LEU A 44 -4.86 4.74 -4.65
N ASP A 45 -5.43 4.55 -3.46
CA ASP A 45 -5.02 3.47 -2.56
C ASP A 45 -5.25 2.10 -3.21
N ARG A 46 -6.38 1.94 -3.91
CA ARG A 46 -6.68 0.72 -4.68
C ARG A 46 -5.69 0.51 -5.82
N ALA A 47 -5.46 1.55 -6.62
CA ALA A 47 -4.51 1.48 -7.73
C ALA A 47 -3.10 1.10 -7.23
N ARG A 48 -2.66 1.64 -6.09
CA ARG A 48 -1.38 1.29 -5.46
C ARG A 48 -1.35 -0.17 -5.00
N VAL A 49 -2.41 -0.67 -4.37
CA VAL A 49 -2.45 -2.07 -3.93
C VAL A 49 -2.39 -3.03 -5.13
N HIS A 50 -3.14 -2.76 -6.19
CA HIS A 50 -3.16 -3.61 -7.38
C HIS A 50 -1.91 -3.44 -8.25
N GLY A 51 -1.32 -2.24 -8.29
CA GLY A 51 -0.15 -1.92 -9.10
C GLY A 51 1.18 -2.25 -8.44
N ALA A 52 1.22 -2.51 -7.13
CA ALA A 52 2.44 -2.87 -6.41
C ALA A 52 2.79 -4.37 -6.55
N THR A 53 2.85 -4.88 -7.78
CA THR A 53 3.39 -6.22 -8.06
C THR A 53 4.92 -6.18 -8.12
N PRO A 54 5.63 -7.29 -7.86
CA PRO A 54 7.09 -7.34 -7.99
C PRO A 54 7.59 -6.85 -9.35
N GLU A 55 6.92 -7.24 -10.42
CA GLU A 55 7.29 -6.90 -11.80
C GLU A 55 7.09 -5.40 -12.08
N ALA A 56 5.99 -4.83 -11.57
CA ALA A 56 5.71 -3.41 -11.71
C ALA A 56 6.72 -2.55 -10.94
N ILE A 57 7.08 -2.98 -9.72
CA ILE A 57 8.09 -2.31 -8.89
C ILE A 57 9.47 -2.40 -9.55
N GLU A 58 9.86 -3.59 -10.01
CA GLU A 58 11.13 -3.78 -10.70
C GLU A 58 11.20 -2.95 -11.99
N GLY A 59 10.14 -2.97 -12.81
CA GLY A 59 10.05 -2.18 -14.03
C GLY A 59 10.15 -0.68 -13.78
N PHE A 60 9.50 -0.18 -12.71
CA PHE A 60 9.63 1.20 -12.29
C PHE A 60 11.08 1.58 -11.98
N PHE A 61 11.78 0.79 -11.15
CA PHE A 61 13.14 1.12 -10.75
C PHE A 61 14.14 1.04 -11.90
N LYS A 62 13.98 0.08 -12.82
CA LYS A 62 14.80 0.01 -14.05
C LYS A 62 14.64 1.27 -14.91
N LEU A 63 13.40 1.74 -15.10
CA LEU A 63 13.13 2.96 -15.85
C LEU A 63 13.68 4.19 -15.12
N TYR A 64 13.45 4.27 -13.81
CA TYR A 64 13.90 5.37 -12.98
C TYR A 64 15.43 5.50 -13.02
N GLU A 65 16.16 4.40 -12.80
CA GLU A 65 17.64 4.39 -12.83
C GLU A 65 18.18 4.85 -14.19
N ALA A 66 17.60 4.35 -15.29
CA ALA A 66 18.00 4.76 -16.63
C ALA A 66 17.81 6.27 -16.88
N LEU A 67 16.70 6.85 -16.39
CA LEU A 67 16.43 8.28 -16.48
C LEU A 67 17.35 9.09 -15.56
N TYR A 68 17.57 8.59 -14.34
CA TYR A 68 18.40 9.22 -13.32
C TYR A 68 19.83 9.44 -13.84
N VAL A 69 20.42 8.39 -14.44
CA VAL A 69 21.76 8.45 -15.06
C VAL A 69 21.75 9.29 -16.33
N ARG A 70 20.76 9.12 -17.21
CA ARG A 70 20.65 9.90 -18.45
C ARG A 70 20.63 11.41 -18.19
N HIS A 71 19.98 11.83 -17.13
CA HIS A 71 19.83 13.25 -16.77
C HIS A 71 20.89 13.75 -15.77
N ARG A 72 21.85 12.91 -15.39
CA ARG A 72 22.95 13.24 -14.47
C ARG A 72 22.45 13.82 -13.15
N LEU A 73 21.48 13.15 -12.55
CA LEU A 73 20.80 13.57 -11.33
C LEU A 73 21.45 13.04 -10.05
N GLU A 74 22.49 12.20 -10.17
CA GLU A 74 23.17 11.52 -9.06
C GLU A 74 23.62 12.49 -7.96
N ASP A 75 24.17 13.64 -8.36
CA ASP A 75 24.68 14.67 -7.46
C ASP A 75 23.70 15.86 -7.31
N LYS A 76 22.45 15.73 -7.81
CA LYS A 76 21.47 16.84 -7.87
C LYS A 76 20.11 16.44 -7.30
N PRO A 77 20.03 15.99 -6.04
CA PRO A 77 18.77 15.58 -5.42
C PRO A 77 17.74 16.73 -5.35
N HIS A 78 18.20 17.98 -5.29
CA HIS A 78 17.34 19.17 -5.28
C HIS A 78 16.52 19.37 -6.57
N LEU A 79 16.84 18.65 -7.66
CA LEU A 79 16.06 18.68 -8.90
C LEU A 79 15.00 17.57 -8.97
N VAL A 80 14.99 16.65 -8.00
CA VAL A 80 13.97 15.61 -7.88
C VAL A 80 12.81 16.17 -7.07
N ASN A 81 11.79 16.63 -7.76
CA ASN A 81 10.59 17.17 -7.14
C ASN A 81 9.67 16.05 -6.65
N ASN A 82 8.89 16.33 -5.62
CA ASN A 82 7.83 15.43 -5.18
C ASN A 82 6.77 15.30 -6.29
N CYS A 83 6.40 14.07 -6.63
CA CYS A 83 5.27 13.75 -7.50
C CYS A 83 4.11 13.26 -6.63
N ASP A 84 3.59 14.09 -5.73
CA ASP A 84 2.40 13.70 -4.98
C ASP A 84 1.15 13.87 -5.85
N GLU A 85 0.36 12.80 -5.92
CA GLU A 85 -0.85 12.72 -6.73
C GLU A 85 -2.03 13.48 -6.09
N THR A 86 -1.75 14.39 -5.15
CA THR A 86 -2.72 15.18 -4.38
C THR A 86 -3.40 16.21 -5.29
N GLY A 87 -4.27 15.75 -6.19
CA GLY A 87 -4.95 16.58 -7.18
C GLY A 87 -5.78 15.82 -8.22
N PHE A 88 -5.63 14.49 -8.34
CA PHE A 88 -6.36 13.67 -9.33
C PHE A 88 -7.72 13.13 -8.82
N GLY A 89 -8.46 13.94 -8.04
CA GLY A 89 -9.66 13.51 -7.33
C GLY A 89 -10.96 13.68 -8.12
N ASP A 90 -11.32 12.71 -8.96
CA ASP A 90 -12.67 12.65 -9.58
C ASP A 90 -13.15 11.21 -9.82
N LYS A 91 -13.04 10.32 -8.81
CA LYS A 91 -13.54 8.93 -8.94
C LYS A 91 -14.35 8.44 -7.73
N PRO A 92 -15.35 7.57 -7.96
CA PRO A 92 -16.32 7.17 -6.92
C PRO A 92 -15.67 6.35 -5.80
N ARG A 93 -16.13 6.60 -4.58
CA ARG A 93 -15.68 5.96 -3.34
C ARG A 93 -16.03 4.46 -3.32
N SER A 94 -15.04 3.61 -3.02
CA SER A 94 -15.20 2.15 -2.83
C SER A 94 -15.72 1.84 -1.41
N ARG A 95 -16.13 0.59 -1.13
CA ARG A 95 -16.42 0.10 0.24
C ARG A 95 -15.22 -0.59 0.91
N GLU A 96 -14.14 -0.79 0.17
CA GLU A 96 -12.91 -1.41 0.67
C GLU A 96 -12.18 -0.46 1.62
N LYS A 97 -11.54 -1.00 2.65
CA LYS A 97 -10.83 -0.21 3.67
C LYS A 97 -9.33 -0.41 3.57
N VAL A 98 -8.59 0.65 3.81
CA VAL A 98 -7.13 0.67 3.93
C VAL A 98 -6.78 1.10 5.35
N LEU A 99 -5.73 0.50 5.91
CA LEU A 99 -5.20 0.86 7.21
C LEU A 99 -4.22 2.03 7.05
N CYS A 100 -4.38 3.06 7.88
CA CYS A 100 -3.48 4.19 7.99
C CYS A 100 -3.12 4.43 9.45
#